data_AF-A0A5K0WTC2-F1
#
_entry.id   AF-A0A5K0WTC2-F1
#
_cell.length_a   1.000
_cell.length_b   1.000
_cell.length_c   1.000
_cell.angle_alpha   90.00
_cell.angle_beta   90.00
_cell.angle_gamma   90.00
#
_symmetry.space_group_name_H-M   'P 1'
#
loop_
_entity.id
_entity.type
_entity.pdbx_description
1 polymer ?
#
loop_
_entity_poly.entity_id
_entity_poly.type
_entity_poly.pdbx_seq_one_letter_code
_entity_poly.pdbx_strand_id
1 'polypeptide(L)'
;MPSPFPSDSPGSTFYDDPSLDYTISAPMKDWDRKRSEWMASHRWITPRKMILVIGSQPTACKNPTDDHLILRFFKNKADYCRLHGYDIFYNNILLQPKMHTFWAKLSAVKFVMISHPKTTMMKRKNL
;
A
#
# COMPACT_ATOMS: atom_id res chain seq x y z
N MET A 1 -3.23 -4.26 34.09
CA MET A 1 -4.10 -3.33 33.35
C MET A 1 -4.39 -3.96 32.00
N PRO A 2 -5.66 -4.13 31.59
CA PRO A 2 -5.98 -4.61 30.26
C PRO A 2 -5.60 -3.56 29.20
N SER A 3 -5.15 -4.00 28.04
CA SER A 3 -4.75 -3.13 26.93
C SER A 3 -5.94 -2.26 26.47
N PRO A 4 -5.73 -0.97 26.15
CA PRO A 4 -6.80 -0.04 25.73
C PRO A 4 -7.30 -0.30 24.31
N PHE A 5 -6.73 -1.27 23.60
CA PHE A 5 -7.16 -1.69 22.27
C PHE A 5 -8.15 -2.85 22.43
N PRO A 6 -9.34 -2.79 21.82
CA PRO A 6 -10.22 -3.96 21.69
C PRO A 6 -9.37 -5.10 21.11
N SER A 7 -9.43 -6.30 21.68
CA SER A 7 -8.74 -7.46 21.13
C SER A 7 -9.09 -7.57 19.65
N ASP A 8 -8.07 -7.66 18.78
CA ASP A 8 -8.26 -7.97 17.37
C ASP A 8 -9.29 -9.08 17.27
N SER A 9 -10.35 -8.82 16.50
CA SER A 9 -11.56 -9.65 16.43
C SER A 9 -11.21 -11.15 16.38
N PRO A 10 -11.92 -12.04 17.09
CA PRO A 10 -11.57 -13.47 17.22
C PRO A 10 -11.82 -14.31 15.95
N GLY A 11 -11.86 -13.68 14.78
CA GLY A 11 -12.09 -14.35 13.50
C GLY A 11 -10.80 -14.41 12.68
N SER A 12 -10.46 -15.59 12.17
CA SER A 12 -9.38 -15.75 11.21
C SER A 12 -9.60 -14.83 10.01
N THR A 13 -8.58 -14.07 9.65
CA THR A 13 -8.58 -13.18 8.48
C THR A 13 -7.80 -13.83 7.33
N PHE A 14 -7.90 -13.26 6.13
CA PHE A 14 -7.09 -13.73 5.00
C PHE A 14 -5.57 -13.51 5.20
N TYR A 15 -5.16 -12.75 6.22
CA TYR A 15 -3.74 -12.60 6.59
C TYR A 15 -3.16 -13.83 7.28
N ASP A 16 -4.01 -14.70 7.84
CA ASP A 16 -3.57 -15.93 8.51
C ASP A 16 -3.31 -17.08 7.51
N ASP A 17 -3.65 -16.85 6.23
CA ASP A 17 -3.43 -17.81 5.16
C ASP A 17 -1.93 -17.90 4.81
N PRO A 18 -1.25 -19.03 5.06
CA PRO A 18 0.17 -19.19 4.75
C PRO A 18 0.46 -19.13 3.24
N SER A 19 -0.55 -19.20 2.39
CA SER A 19 -0.42 -19.02 0.94
C SER A 19 -0.47 -17.55 0.49
N LEU A 20 -0.67 -16.61 1.42
CA LEU A 20 -0.70 -15.18 1.10
C LEU A 20 0.67 -14.69 0.62
N ASP A 21 0.72 -14.22 -0.61
CA ASP A 21 1.93 -13.69 -1.23
C ASP A 21 1.74 -12.24 -1.69
N TYR A 22 2.65 -11.38 -1.23
CA TYR A 22 2.70 -9.96 -1.54
C TYR A 22 3.40 -9.65 -2.88
N THR A 23 4.14 -10.61 -3.44
CA THR A 23 4.81 -10.46 -4.74
C THR A 23 3.81 -10.59 -5.89
N ILE A 24 4.06 -10.01 -7.07
CA ILE A 24 3.09 -10.05 -8.17
C ILE A 24 2.89 -11.44 -8.79
N SER A 25 3.78 -12.41 -8.50
CA SER A 25 3.79 -13.73 -9.16
C SER A 25 2.53 -14.53 -8.89
N ALA A 26 2.03 -14.48 -7.66
CA ALA A 26 0.81 -15.19 -7.30
C ALA A 26 -0.42 -14.26 -7.48
N PRO A 27 -1.41 -14.63 -8.31
CA PRO A 27 -2.65 -13.87 -8.40
C PRO A 27 -3.45 -14.00 -7.09
N MET A 28 -3.90 -12.87 -6.55
CA MET A 28 -4.79 -12.86 -5.39
C MET A 28 -6.21 -13.23 -5.86
N LYS A 29 -6.67 -14.43 -5.51
CA LYS A 29 -8.03 -14.89 -5.80
C LYS A 29 -9.03 -14.30 -4.81
N ASP A 30 -10.25 -14.05 -5.27
CA ASP A 30 -11.38 -13.57 -4.48
C ASP A 30 -11.12 -12.31 -3.63
N TRP A 31 -10.26 -11.41 -4.12
CA TRP A 31 -9.86 -10.21 -3.38
C TRP A 31 -11.07 -9.38 -2.89
N ASP A 32 -12.06 -9.15 -3.76
CA ASP A 32 -13.22 -8.33 -3.41
C ASP A 32 -14.03 -8.98 -2.27
N ARG A 33 -14.16 -10.33 -2.25
CA ARG A 33 -14.82 -11.07 -1.17
C ARG A 33 -14.03 -11.00 0.13
N LYS A 34 -12.73 -11.34 0.10
CA LYS A 34 -11.81 -11.29 1.25
C LYS A 34 -11.77 -9.88 1.88
N ARG A 35 -11.73 -8.85 1.03
CA ARG A 35 -11.78 -7.45 1.46
C ARG A 35 -13.11 -7.09 2.12
N SER A 36 -14.25 -7.54 1.56
CA SER A 36 -15.57 -7.28 2.12
C SER A 36 -15.74 -7.94 3.50
N GLU A 37 -15.32 -9.19 3.65
CA GLU A 37 -15.32 -9.93 4.91
C GLU A 37 -14.45 -9.20 5.96
N TRP A 38 -13.24 -8.77 5.58
CA TRP A 38 -12.36 -8.01 6.48
C TRP A 38 -12.97 -6.67 6.91
N MET A 39 -13.61 -5.94 5.98
CA MET A 39 -14.30 -4.68 6.31
C MET A 39 -15.50 -4.88 7.23
N ALA A 40 -16.21 -6.00 7.09
CA ALA A 40 -17.37 -6.35 7.92
C ALA A 40 -16.95 -6.69 9.36
N SER A 41 -15.77 -7.29 9.57
CA SER A 41 -15.23 -7.54 10.91
C SER A 41 -14.57 -6.30 11.54
N HIS A 42 -14.07 -5.37 10.73
CA HIS A 42 -13.37 -4.16 11.20
C HIS A 42 -14.21 -2.89 11.06
N ARG A 43 -15.47 -2.93 11.53
CA ARG A 43 -16.43 -1.78 11.44
C ARG A 43 -15.97 -0.53 12.19
N TRP A 44 -15.03 -0.65 13.12
CA TRP A 44 -14.44 0.45 13.86
C TRP A 44 -13.37 1.23 13.05
N ILE A 45 -12.87 0.66 11.95
CA ILE A 45 -11.91 1.33 11.08
C ILE A 45 -12.66 2.25 10.12
N THR A 46 -12.39 3.56 10.23
CA THR A 46 -12.91 4.53 9.25
C THR A 46 -12.26 4.26 7.88
N PRO A 47 -13.04 4.11 6.79
CA PRO A 47 -12.49 3.93 5.46
C PRO A 47 -11.64 5.13 5.07
N ARG A 48 -10.36 4.90 4.78
CA ARG A 48 -9.50 5.94 4.18
C ARG A 48 -9.70 5.91 2.68
N LYS A 49 -9.95 7.08 2.08
CA LYS A 49 -10.40 7.11 0.68
C LYS A 49 -9.27 6.81 -0.29
N MET A 50 -8.05 7.28 -0.05
CA MET A 50 -6.95 7.16 -1.02
C MET A 50 -5.57 7.11 -0.34
N ILE A 51 -4.69 6.26 -0.88
CA ILE A 51 -3.25 6.25 -0.61
C ILE A 51 -2.52 6.65 -1.89
N LEU A 52 -1.64 7.65 -1.81
CA LEU A 52 -0.69 7.99 -2.86
C LEU A 52 0.55 7.09 -2.73
N VAL A 53 0.81 6.30 -3.77
CA VAL A 53 1.99 5.43 -3.86
C VAL A 53 3.05 6.11 -4.70
N ILE A 54 4.19 6.43 -4.09
CA ILE A 54 5.37 7.00 -4.76
C ILE A 54 6.62 6.22 -4.32
N GLY A 55 7.74 6.44 -4.99
CA GLY A 55 8.99 5.78 -4.62
C GLY A 55 10.19 6.21 -5.44
N SER A 56 11.35 5.75 -5.02
CA SER A 56 12.65 5.94 -5.67
C SER A 56 13.45 4.63 -5.61
N GLN A 57 14.61 4.63 -6.27
CA GLN A 57 15.62 3.60 -6.05
C GLN A 57 16.11 3.57 -4.58
N PRO A 58 16.61 2.42 -4.10
CA PRO A 58 17.18 2.28 -2.74
C PRO A 58 18.52 2.99 -2.56
N THR A 59 19.30 3.11 -3.63
CA THR A 59 20.65 3.66 -3.61
C THR A 59 20.65 5.13 -3.96
N ALA A 60 21.67 5.87 -3.51
CA ALA A 60 21.88 7.25 -3.93
C ALA A 60 21.87 7.39 -5.47
N CYS A 61 21.41 8.54 -5.95
CA CYS A 61 21.48 8.84 -7.37
C CYS A 61 22.94 8.93 -7.83
N LYS A 62 23.20 8.62 -9.11
CA LYS A 62 24.53 8.83 -9.69
C LYS A 62 24.91 10.31 -9.69
N ASN A 63 23.93 11.18 -9.87
CA ASN A 63 24.08 12.63 -9.77
C ASN A 63 23.48 13.12 -8.44
N PRO A 64 24.25 13.77 -7.56
CA PRO A 64 23.75 14.30 -6.28
C PRO A 64 22.59 15.29 -6.44
N THR A 65 22.51 16.02 -7.56
CA THR A 65 21.39 16.93 -7.83
C THR A 65 20.05 16.20 -7.91
N ASP A 66 20.03 14.95 -8.38
CA ASP A 66 18.79 14.19 -8.53
C ASP A 66 18.20 13.80 -7.16
N ASP A 67 19.03 13.53 -6.15
CA ASP A 67 18.55 13.27 -4.79
C ASP A 67 17.86 14.50 -4.19
N HIS A 68 18.35 15.71 -4.48
CA HIS A 68 17.66 16.94 -4.11
C HIS A 68 16.31 17.09 -4.82
N LEU A 69 16.20 16.65 -6.09
CA LEU A 69 14.93 16.66 -6.82
C LEU A 69 13.93 15.66 -6.23
N ILE A 70 14.38 14.46 -5.85
CA ILE A 70 13.56 13.45 -5.16
C ILE A 70 13.02 14.01 -3.84
N LEU A 71 13.87 14.68 -3.05
CA LEU A 71 13.45 15.30 -1.79
C LEU A 71 12.38 16.39 -2.00
N ARG A 72 12.56 17.25 -3.00
CA ARG A 72 11.58 18.30 -3.35
C ARG A 72 10.26 17.69 -3.83
N PHE A 73 10.32 16.64 -4.64
CA PHE A 73 9.15 15.91 -5.09
C PHE A 73 8.41 15.28 -3.90
N PHE A 74 9.13 14.61 -2.99
CA PHE A 74 8.54 14.01 -1.80
C PHE A 74 7.83 15.07 -0.95
N LYS A 75 8.48 16.19 -0.66
CA LYS A 75 7.87 17.31 0.07
C LYS A 75 6.58 17.81 -0.60
N ASN A 76 6.63 18.04 -1.92
CA ASN A 76 5.46 18.48 -2.67
C ASN A 76 4.28 17.51 -2.52
N LYS A 77 4.54 16.20 -2.62
CA LYS A 77 3.49 15.18 -2.51
C LYS A 77 3.01 14.99 -1.07
N ALA A 78 3.90 15.05 -0.09
CA ALA A 78 3.54 15.00 1.33
C ALA A 78 2.63 16.18 1.70
N ASP A 79 2.98 17.40 1.27
CA ASP A 79 2.16 18.60 1.50
C ASP A 79 0.80 18.49 0.79
N TYR A 80 0.75 17.99 -0.44
CA TYR A 80 -0.50 17.73 -1.16
C TYR A 80 -1.38 16.70 -0.43
N CYS A 81 -0.82 15.56 -0.03
CA CYS A 81 -1.56 14.54 0.72
C CYS A 81 -2.12 15.08 2.04
N ARG A 82 -1.34 15.90 2.77
CA ARG A 82 -1.79 16.55 4.00
C ARG A 82 -3.00 17.47 3.76
N LEU A 83 -2.98 18.29 2.71
CA LEU A 83 -4.06 19.22 2.38
C LEU A 83 -5.35 18.51 1.93
N HIS A 84 -5.21 17.36 1.27
CA HIS A 84 -6.34 16.61 0.72
C HIS A 84 -6.81 15.42 1.59
N GLY A 85 -6.15 15.17 2.73
CA GLY A 85 -6.47 14.05 3.61
C GLY A 85 -6.16 12.68 3.02
N TYR A 86 -5.12 12.59 2.18
CA TYR A 86 -4.62 11.34 1.62
C TYR A 86 -3.49 10.79 2.46
N ASP A 87 -3.36 9.48 2.46
CA ASP A 87 -2.17 8.81 2.99
C ASP A 87 -1.08 8.76 1.92
N ILE A 88 0.16 8.65 2.37
CA ILE A 88 1.32 8.52 1.49
C ILE A 88 2.08 7.24 1.81
N PHE A 89 2.40 6.47 0.78
CA PHE A 89 3.28 5.32 0.86
C PHE A 89 4.50 5.59 -0.03
N TYR A 90 5.67 5.70 0.60
CA TYR A 90 6.94 5.91 -0.08
C TYR A 90 7.73 4.60 -0.11
N ASN A 91 7.96 4.06 -1.31
CA ASN A 91 8.75 2.84 -1.49
C ASN A 91 10.17 3.17 -1.95
N ASN A 92 11.18 2.78 -1.17
CA ASN A 92 12.58 2.82 -1.56
C ASN A 92 13.20 1.42 -1.66
N ILE A 93 12.41 0.35 -1.60
CA ILE A 93 12.90 -1.03 -1.67
C ILE A 93 12.38 -1.76 -2.90
N LEU A 94 13.20 -2.69 -3.42
CA LEU A 94 12.79 -3.56 -4.51
C LEU A 94 12.00 -4.76 -3.95
N LEU A 95 10.68 -4.61 -3.85
CA LEU A 95 9.77 -5.65 -3.32
C LEU A 95 9.77 -6.94 -4.15
N GLN A 96 10.14 -6.87 -5.43
CA GLN A 96 10.24 -8.03 -6.30
C GLN A 96 11.47 -7.95 -7.20
N PRO A 97 12.45 -8.85 -7.03
CA PRO A 97 13.71 -8.80 -7.78
C PRO A 97 13.55 -8.81 -9.30
N LYS A 98 12.52 -9.50 -9.81
CA LYS A 98 12.24 -9.59 -11.26
C LYS A 98 11.62 -8.31 -11.84
N MET A 99 11.08 -7.42 -11.01
CA MET A 99 10.40 -6.19 -11.45
C MET A 99 11.18 -4.95 -11.04
N HIS A 100 12.24 -4.66 -11.79
CA HIS A 100 13.10 -3.50 -11.59
C HIS A 100 12.54 -2.27 -12.33
N THR A 101 13.12 -1.11 -12.03
CA THR A 101 12.83 0.19 -12.69
C THR A 101 11.33 0.52 -12.70
N PHE A 102 10.74 0.72 -13.88
CA PHE A 102 9.36 1.15 -14.05
C PHE A 102 8.32 0.10 -13.65
N TRP A 103 8.71 -1.18 -13.57
CA TRP A 103 7.84 -2.28 -13.15
C TRP A 103 7.73 -2.41 -11.63
N ALA A 104 8.69 -1.85 -10.87
CA ALA A 104 8.68 -1.90 -9.40
C ALA A 104 7.43 -1.24 -8.79
N LYS A 105 6.76 -0.34 -9.52
CA LYS A 105 5.49 0.26 -9.08
C LYS A 105 4.36 -0.75 -8.93
N LEU A 106 4.35 -1.84 -9.73
CA LEU A 106 3.27 -2.81 -9.70
C LEU A 106 3.31 -3.64 -8.40
N SER A 107 4.50 -4.04 -7.95
CA SER A 107 4.66 -4.74 -6.66
C SER A 107 4.33 -3.81 -5.50
N ALA A 108 4.75 -2.55 -5.55
CA ALA A 108 4.40 -1.56 -4.52
C ALA A 108 2.87 -1.36 -4.41
N VAL A 109 2.17 -1.25 -5.54
CA VAL A 109 0.71 -1.14 -5.56
C VAL A 109 0.06 -2.40 -4.99
N LYS A 110 0.48 -3.61 -5.41
CA LYS A 110 -0.06 -4.86 -4.88
C LYS A 110 0.13 -4.95 -3.36
N PHE A 111 1.33 -4.62 -2.88
CA PHE A 111 1.63 -4.60 -1.45
C PHE A 111 0.68 -3.66 -0.69
N VAL A 112 0.54 -2.41 -1.15
CA VAL A 112 -0.34 -1.44 -0.52
C VAL A 112 -1.79 -1.89 -0.54
N MET A 113 -2.28 -2.49 -1.63
CA MET A 113 -3.63 -3.04 -1.73
C MET A 113 -3.89 -4.11 -0.67
N ILE A 114 -2.97 -5.06 -0.52
CA ILE A 114 -3.12 -6.19 0.40
C ILE A 114 -2.97 -5.71 1.84
N SER A 115 -2.03 -4.83 2.15
CA SER A 115 -1.79 -4.33 3.51
C SER A 115 -2.83 -3.30 3.98
N HIS A 116 -3.53 -2.63 3.06
CA HIS A 116 -4.52 -1.59 3.38
C HIS A 116 -5.88 -1.86 2.73
N PRO A 117 -6.60 -2.93 3.12
CA PRO A 117 -7.92 -3.28 2.59
C PRO A 117 -8.95 -2.17 2.83
N LYS A 118 -8.78 -1.35 3.86
CA LYS A 118 -9.61 -0.16 4.13
C LYS A 118 -9.54 0.92 3.06
N THR A 119 -8.49 0.92 2.24
CA THR A 119 -8.26 1.96 1.24
C THR A 119 -9.02 1.66 -0.03
N THR A 120 -9.62 2.69 -0.64
CA THR A 120 -10.20 2.57 -1.98
C THR A 120 -9.13 2.93 -3.01
N MET A 121 -8.96 2.09 -4.02
CA MET A 121 -8.09 2.39 -5.16
C MET A 121 -8.92 2.67 -6.40
N MET A 122 -8.43 3.58 -7.24
CA MET A 122 -8.98 3.80 -8.58
C MET A 122 -8.87 2.49 -9.36
N LYS A 123 -9.99 1.76 -9.48
CA LYS A 123 -10.13 0.69 -10.46
C LYS A 123 -10.13 1.38 -11.83
N ARG A 124 -9.24 0.97 -12.74
CA ARG A 124 -9.37 1.34 -14.15
C ARG A 124 -10.71 0.75 -14.59
N LYS A 125 -11.72 1.59 -14.86
CA LYS A 125 -12.94 1.13 -15.50
C LYS A 125 -12.51 0.61 -16.87
N ASN A 126 -12.65 -0.68 -17.10
CA ASN A 126 -12.57 -1.22 -18.45
C ASN A 126 -13.76 -0.60 -19.21
N LEU A 127 -13.46 0.07 -20.32
CA LEU A 127 -14.44 0.41 -21.38
C LEU A 127 -14.74 -0.87 -22.17
#